data_AF-A0A352C641-F1
#
_entry.id   AF-A0A352C641-F1
#
_cell.length_a   1.000
_cell.length_b   1.000
_cell.length_c   1.000
_cell.angle_alpha   90.00
_cell.angle_beta   90.00
_cell.angle_gamma   90.00
#
_symmetry.space_group_name_H-M   'P 1'
#
loop_
_entity.id
_entity.type
_entity.pdbx_description
1 polymer ?
#
loop_
_entity_poly.entity_id
_entity_poly.type
_entity_poly.pdbx_seq_one_letter_code
_entity_poly.pdbx_strand_id
1 'polypeptide(L)'
;MRCLIWIFLLVSPLAFSFSSSIKTATVKRIYWHPMRAGERLDYCNEDKSCCGKVIADSYCHALGYHHANRFRFEPNLGLTHFLDGKNQCKGWKCSGFSWIECIGHRKYVRPPLHDYTDKLFPKPRWNLYPLSWCYDGQKGCGKKAAYAFCRYQGYEVVKSYRKGSHYATKQIGGGYLCFGSDCEGFDYIICKR
;
A
#
# COMPACT_ATOMS: atom_id res chain seq x y z
N MET A 1 -83.61 9.05 -11.28
CA MET A 1 -82.52 8.12 -11.62
C MET A 1 -81.31 8.95 -12.01
N ARG A 2 -80.26 9.01 -11.17
CA ARG A 2 -79.03 9.78 -11.41
C ARG A 2 -77.87 8.78 -11.47
N CYS A 3 -77.31 8.55 -12.66
CA CYS A 3 -76.10 7.75 -12.86
C CYS A 3 -74.87 8.57 -12.46
N LEU A 4 -74.14 8.07 -11.47
CA LEU A 4 -72.85 8.58 -11.02
C LEU A 4 -71.75 8.17 -12.00
N ILE A 5 -70.97 9.16 -12.47
CA ILE A 5 -69.76 8.97 -13.27
C ILE A 5 -68.58 8.86 -12.30
N TRP A 6 -67.87 7.73 -12.30
CA TRP A 6 -66.62 7.54 -11.56
C TRP A 6 -65.44 7.75 -12.51
N ILE A 7 -64.71 8.84 -12.33
CA ILE A 7 -63.45 9.13 -13.01
C ILE A 7 -62.33 8.42 -12.24
N PHE A 8 -61.79 7.34 -12.82
CA PHE A 8 -60.57 6.70 -12.33
C PHE A 8 -59.35 7.57 -12.69
N LEU A 9 -58.82 8.28 -11.70
CA LEU A 9 -57.52 8.95 -11.77
C LEU A 9 -56.40 7.90 -11.81
N LEU A 10 -55.87 7.66 -13.01
CA LEU A 10 -54.65 6.88 -13.26
C LEU A 10 -53.42 7.65 -12.75
N VAL A 11 -53.03 7.40 -11.50
CA VAL A 11 -51.73 7.82 -10.97
C VAL A 11 -50.69 6.78 -11.41
N SER A 12 -50.04 7.02 -12.55
CA SER A 12 -48.91 6.22 -13.02
C SER A 12 -47.68 6.52 -12.16
N PRO A 13 -47.09 5.52 -11.46
CA PRO A 13 -45.88 5.75 -10.70
C PRO A 13 -44.69 5.81 -11.67
N LEU A 14 -44.18 7.02 -11.93
CA LEU A 14 -42.88 7.18 -12.59
C LEU A 14 -41.79 6.59 -11.69
N ALA A 15 -41.36 5.37 -12.00
CA ALA A 15 -40.16 4.78 -11.42
C ALA A 15 -38.92 5.49 -11.98
N PHE A 16 -38.37 6.44 -11.23
CA PHE A 16 -37.06 7.02 -11.50
C PHE A 16 -35.96 6.01 -11.13
N SER A 17 -35.45 5.29 -12.13
CA SER A 17 -34.26 4.44 -11.98
C SER A 17 -33.01 5.31 -11.91
N PHE A 18 -32.48 5.56 -10.71
CA PHE A 18 -31.16 6.14 -10.52
C PHE A 18 -30.08 5.13 -10.92
N SER A 19 -29.50 5.29 -12.10
CA SER A 19 -28.34 4.50 -12.52
C SER A 19 -27.06 5.12 -11.95
N SER A 20 -26.54 4.55 -10.87
CA SER A 20 -25.23 4.93 -10.33
C SER A 20 -24.11 4.42 -11.26
N SER A 21 -23.40 5.34 -11.93
CA SER A 21 -22.25 5.00 -12.78
C SER A 21 -21.06 4.55 -11.91
N ILE A 22 -20.86 3.23 -11.79
CA ILE A 22 -19.66 2.64 -11.19
C ILE A 22 -18.49 2.91 -12.14
N LYS A 23 -17.62 3.86 -11.80
CA LYS A 23 -16.37 4.08 -12.53
C LYS A 23 -15.34 3.03 -12.12
N THR A 24 -15.06 2.10 -13.01
CA THR A 24 -14.00 1.10 -12.83
C THR A 24 -12.65 1.77 -13.13
N ALA A 25 -11.79 1.88 -12.13
CA ALA A 25 -10.44 2.43 -12.30
C ALA A 25 -9.42 1.29 -12.39
N THR A 26 -8.54 1.37 -13.38
CA THR A 26 -7.39 0.47 -13.52
C THR A 26 -6.33 0.84 -12.49
N VAL A 27 -6.02 -0.10 -11.60
CA VAL A 27 -4.97 0.04 -10.58
C VAL A 27 -3.74 -0.72 -11.03
N LYS A 28 -2.58 -0.08 -11.01
CA LYS A 28 -1.28 -0.69 -11.32
C LYS A 28 -0.41 -0.70 -10.08
N ARG A 29 0.33 -1.78 -9.83
CA ARG A 29 1.33 -1.86 -8.76
C ARG A 29 2.54 -2.67 -9.18
N ILE A 30 3.73 -2.14 -8.91
CA ILE A 30 5.00 -2.81 -9.18
C ILE A 30 5.49 -3.47 -7.88
N TYR A 31 5.78 -4.76 -7.97
CA TYR A 31 6.38 -5.55 -6.91
C TYR A 31 7.85 -5.80 -7.23
N TRP A 32 8.73 -5.21 -6.43
CA TRP A 32 10.18 -5.42 -6.53
C TRP A 32 10.58 -6.66 -5.76
N HIS A 33 11.48 -7.42 -6.36
CA HIS A 33 11.95 -8.71 -5.87
C HIS A 33 10.79 -9.60 -5.38
N PRO A 34 9.81 -9.98 -6.23
CA PRO A 34 8.67 -10.80 -5.86
C PRO A 34 9.07 -12.01 -5.01
N MET A 35 8.31 -12.28 -3.96
CA MET A 35 8.61 -13.32 -2.98
C MET A 35 7.46 -14.31 -2.81
N ARG A 36 7.83 -15.56 -2.54
CA ARG A 36 6.92 -16.63 -2.11
C ARG A 36 7.52 -17.29 -0.88
N ALA A 37 6.71 -17.42 0.17
CA ALA A 37 7.14 -18.04 1.44
C ALA A 37 8.45 -17.47 2.04
N GLY A 38 8.73 -16.18 1.81
CA GLY A 38 9.94 -15.51 2.30
C GLY A 38 11.17 -15.61 1.38
N GLU A 39 11.07 -16.30 0.25
CA GLU A 39 12.16 -16.50 -0.72
C GLU A 39 11.83 -15.88 -2.08
N ARG A 40 12.83 -15.70 -2.95
CA ARG A 40 12.65 -15.12 -4.29
C ARG A 40 11.74 -16.03 -5.12
N LEU A 41 10.71 -15.45 -5.74
CA LEU A 41 9.84 -16.18 -6.65
C LEU A 41 10.64 -16.69 -7.87
N ASP A 42 10.52 -17.98 -8.16
CA ASP A 42 11.11 -18.59 -9.35
C ASP A 42 10.44 -18.10 -10.63
N TYR A 43 11.22 -17.97 -11.70
CA TYR A 43 10.74 -17.53 -13.01
C TYR A 43 9.87 -18.58 -13.72
N CYS A 44 10.08 -19.85 -13.40
CA CYS A 44 9.36 -20.98 -13.95
C CYS A 44 8.55 -21.70 -12.86
N ASN A 45 7.67 -22.59 -13.30
CA ASN A 45 7.14 -23.65 -12.44
C ASN A 45 8.18 -24.76 -12.21
N GLU A 46 7.84 -25.70 -11.33
CA GLU A 46 8.75 -26.75 -10.87
C GLU A 46 9.30 -27.66 -11.98
N ASP A 47 8.44 -28.08 -12.91
CA ASP A 47 8.81 -28.91 -14.06
C ASP A 47 9.42 -28.10 -15.24
N LYS A 48 9.46 -26.76 -15.11
CA LYS A 48 9.91 -25.81 -16.12
C LYS A 48 9.10 -25.82 -17.42
N SER A 49 7.87 -26.35 -17.40
CA SER A 49 6.99 -26.34 -18.56
C SER A 49 6.39 -24.96 -18.85
N CYS A 50 6.29 -24.10 -17.83
CA CYS A 50 5.75 -22.74 -17.93
C CYS A 50 6.66 -21.74 -17.22
N CYS A 51 7.00 -20.65 -17.92
CA CYS A 51 7.87 -19.61 -17.38
C CYS A 51 7.36 -18.20 -17.68
N GLY A 52 7.87 -17.22 -16.95
CA GLY A 52 7.64 -15.81 -17.21
C GLY A 52 6.20 -15.39 -16.99
N LYS A 53 5.49 -15.01 -18.07
CA LYS A 53 4.18 -14.36 -17.94
C LYS A 53 3.16 -15.20 -17.20
N VAL A 54 3.14 -16.53 -17.42
CA VAL A 54 2.19 -17.43 -16.75
C VAL A 54 2.39 -17.42 -15.23
N ILE A 55 3.64 -17.44 -14.79
CA ILE A 55 3.99 -17.36 -13.36
C ILE A 55 3.72 -15.95 -12.82
N ALA A 56 4.04 -14.91 -13.57
CA ALA A 56 3.78 -13.53 -13.18
C ALA A 56 2.29 -13.21 -13.04
N ASP A 57 1.45 -13.71 -13.96
CA ASP A 57 -0.01 -13.60 -13.90
C ASP A 57 -0.55 -14.33 -12.68
N SER A 58 -0.13 -15.57 -12.46
CA SER A 58 -0.52 -16.37 -11.29
C SER A 58 -0.11 -15.70 -9.97
N TYR A 59 1.08 -15.08 -9.92
CA TYR A 59 1.54 -14.31 -8.78
C TYR A 59 0.65 -13.09 -8.53
N CYS A 60 0.32 -12.33 -9.59
CA CYS A 60 -0.59 -11.19 -9.49
C CYS A 60 -2.00 -11.62 -9.04
N HIS A 61 -2.51 -12.75 -9.55
CA HIS A 61 -3.78 -13.33 -9.10
C HIS A 61 -3.78 -13.69 -7.62
N ALA A 62 -2.71 -14.32 -7.12
CA ALA A 62 -2.55 -14.65 -5.70
C ALA A 62 -2.55 -13.40 -4.80
N LEU A 63 -2.19 -12.22 -5.36
CA LEU A 63 -2.21 -10.93 -4.68
C LEU A 63 -3.53 -10.15 -4.88
N GLY A 64 -4.51 -10.72 -5.58
CA GLY A 64 -5.82 -10.11 -5.84
C GLY A 64 -5.85 -9.13 -7.03
N TYR A 65 -4.90 -9.25 -7.96
CA TYR A 65 -4.88 -8.54 -9.24
C TYR A 65 -5.39 -9.45 -10.38
N HIS A 66 -5.64 -8.90 -11.57
CA HIS A 66 -6.13 -9.67 -12.72
C HIS A 66 -5.02 -10.29 -13.57
N HIS A 67 -3.85 -9.66 -13.67
CA HIS A 67 -2.73 -10.20 -14.45
C HIS A 67 -1.48 -9.34 -14.24
N ALA A 68 -0.34 -9.85 -14.70
CA ALA A 68 0.88 -9.07 -14.90
C ALA A 68 0.83 -8.35 -16.26
N ASN A 69 1.14 -7.07 -16.25
CA ASN A 69 1.32 -6.26 -17.46
C ASN A 69 2.73 -6.41 -18.03
N ARG A 70 3.72 -6.26 -17.16
CA ARG A 70 5.14 -6.27 -17.48
C ARG A 70 5.91 -6.92 -16.35
N PHE A 71 7.05 -7.51 -16.66
CA PHE A 71 7.94 -8.10 -15.68
C PHE A 71 9.36 -8.15 -16.25
N ARG A 72 10.35 -8.33 -15.38
CA ARG A 72 11.76 -8.45 -15.76
C ARG A 72 12.37 -9.72 -15.17
N PHE A 73 13.01 -10.51 -16.03
CA PHE A 73 13.77 -11.70 -15.66
C PHE A 73 15.08 -11.33 -14.94
N GLU A 74 15.45 -12.14 -13.94
CA GLU A 74 16.69 -12.03 -13.18
C GLU A 74 17.39 -13.39 -13.10
N PRO A 75 18.51 -13.59 -13.80
CA PRO A 75 19.21 -14.88 -13.83
C PRO A 75 20.03 -15.12 -12.56
N ASN A 76 20.36 -16.40 -12.33
CA ASN A 76 21.43 -16.84 -11.42
C ASN A 76 21.29 -16.37 -9.96
N LEU A 77 20.08 -16.41 -9.43
CA LEU A 77 19.77 -16.06 -8.03
C LEU A 77 20.22 -17.12 -7.02
N GLY A 78 20.47 -18.36 -7.47
CA GLY A 78 20.98 -19.43 -6.62
C GLY A 78 19.94 -20.11 -5.72
N LEU A 79 18.96 -19.36 -5.22
CA LEU A 79 17.85 -19.87 -4.41
C LEU A 79 16.54 -19.14 -4.76
N THR A 80 15.55 -19.90 -5.19
CA THR A 80 14.21 -19.41 -5.54
C THR A 80 13.15 -20.42 -5.11
N HIS A 81 11.90 -19.98 -5.01
CA HIS A 81 10.75 -20.78 -4.59
C HIS A 81 9.71 -20.81 -5.71
N PHE A 82 9.26 -22.01 -6.09
CA PHE A 82 8.24 -22.18 -7.12
C PHE A 82 6.88 -21.64 -6.63
N LEU A 83 6.08 -21.10 -7.53
CA LEU A 83 4.80 -20.51 -7.14
C LEU A 83 3.77 -21.58 -6.75
N ASP A 84 3.79 -22.70 -7.47
CA ASP A 84 2.79 -23.77 -7.53
C ASP A 84 3.03 -24.93 -6.56
N GLY A 85 4.03 -24.83 -5.69
CA GLY A 85 4.38 -25.91 -4.75
C GLY A 85 4.97 -25.41 -3.44
N LYS A 86 5.56 -26.35 -2.69
CA LYS A 86 6.40 -26.08 -1.52
C LYS A 86 7.89 -26.22 -1.84
N ASN A 87 8.20 -26.56 -3.09
CA ASN A 87 9.55 -26.87 -3.53
C ASN A 87 10.31 -25.60 -3.92
N GLN A 88 11.63 -25.70 -3.80
CA GLN A 88 12.58 -24.64 -4.07
C GLN A 88 13.50 -25.06 -5.21
N CYS A 89 13.93 -24.10 -6.01
CA CYS A 89 15.07 -24.28 -6.90
C CYS A 89 16.35 -23.89 -6.14
N LYS A 90 17.35 -24.79 -6.16
CA LYS A 90 18.68 -24.55 -5.60
C LYS A 90 19.75 -24.73 -6.67
N GLY A 91 20.67 -23.76 -6.76
CA GLY A 91 21.82 -23.79 -7.67
C GLY A 91 21.84 -22.64 -8.67
N TRP A 92 22.96 -22.51 -9.38
CA TRP A 92 23.24 -21.37 -10.26
C TRP A 92 22.24 -21.18 -11.41
N LYS A 93 21.50 -22.23 -11.82
CA LYS A 93 20.48 -22.15 -12.88
C LYS A 93 19.17 -21.52 -12.40
N CYS A 94 18.99 -21.37 -11.09
CA CYS A 94 17.77 -20.84 -10.49
C CYS A 94 17.68 -19.33 -10.73
N SER A 95 16.55 -18.90 -11.25
CA SER A 95 16.34 -17.55 -11.74
C SER A 95 14.94 -17.08 -11.35
N GLY A 96 14.74 -15.77 -11.26
CA GLY A 96 13.49 -15.20 -10.77
C GLY A 96 13.09 -13.94 -11.51
N PHE A 97 12.26 -13.14 -10.84
CA PHE A 97 11.83 -11.84 -11.34
C PHE A 97 12.51 -10.71 -10.58
N SER A 98 13.07 -9.71 -11.26
CA SER A 98 13.49 -8.46 -10.61
C SER A 98 12.28 -7.64 -10.17
N TRP A 99 11.25 -7.61 -11.02
CA TRP A 99 9.98 -6.97 -10.70
C TRP A 99 8.84 -7.53 -11.55
N ILE A 100 7.62 -7.41 -11.02
CA ILE A 100 6.37 -7.71 -11.72
C ILE A 100 5.41 -6.51 -11.52
N GLU A 101 4.88 -5.96 -12.61
CA GLU A 101 3.80 -4.97 -12.60
C GLU A 101 2.45 -5.68 -12.71
N CYS A 102 1.65 -5.64 -11.65
CA CYS A 102 0.30 -6.20 -11.61
C CYS A 102 -0.77 -5.16 -11.96
N ILE A 103 -1.75 -5.55 -12.77
CA ILE A 103 -2.95 -4.78 -13.12
C ILE A 103 -4.18 -5.39 -12.45
N GLY A 104 -4.98 -4.54 -11.81
CA GLY A 104 -6.27 -4.91 -11.24
C GLY A 104 -7.33 -3.87 -11.56
N HIS A 105 -8.60 -4.25 -11.47
CA HIS A 105 -9.71 -3.31 -11.47
C HIS A 105 -10.27 -3.26 -10.07
N ARG A 106 -10.31 -2.07 -9.46
CA ARG A 106 -11.12 -1.86 -8.27
C ARG A 106 -12.36 -1.10 -8.68
N LYS A 107 -13.52 -1.58 -8.23
CA LYS A 107 -14.72 -0.75 -8.16
C LYS A 107 -14.37 0.40 -7.21
N TYR A 108 -14.10 1.56 -7.78
CA TYR A 108 -13.86 2.75 -6.98
C TYR A 108 -15.21 3.27 -6.53
N VAL A 109 -15.75 2.70 -5.45
CA VAL A 109 -16.67 3.45 -4.61
C VAL A 109 -15.76 4.43 -3.90
N ARG A 110 -15.77 5.70 -4.32
CA ARG A 110 -15.18 6.77 -3.52
C ARG A 110 -15.87 6.64 -2.16
N PRO A 111 -15.17 6.27 -1.06
CA PRO A 111 -15.80 6.34 0.24
C PRO A 111 -16.33 7.77 0.38
N PRO A 112 -17.53 7.99 0.94
CA PRO A 112 -17.93 9.34 1.31
C PRO A 112 -16.76 9.96 2.07
N LEU A 113 -16.42 11.22 1.76
CA LEU A 113 -15.38 12.00 2.42
C LEU A 113 -15.77 12.21 3.88
N HIS A 114 -15.67 11.15 4.68
CA HIS A 114 -15.86 11.17 6.11
C HIS A 114 -14.51 10.83 6.71
N ASP A 115 -13.82 11.89 7.13
CA ASP A 115 -12.76 11.98 8.12
C ASP A 115 -11.58 10.97 8.05
N TYR A 116 -11.21 10.50 6.86
CA TYR A 116 -9.91 9.83 6.62
C TYR A 116 -8.83 10.77 6.06
N THR A 117 -9.02 12.09 6.16
CA THR A 117 -7.98 13.06 5.83
C THR A 117 -6.79 12.94 6.77
N ASP A 118 -7.04 12.53 8.01
CA ASP A 118 -6.05 12.50 9.07
C ASP A 118 -5.63 11.08 9.42
N LYS A 119 -4.32 10.86 9.60
CA LYS A 119 -3.75 9.60 10.05
C LYS A 119 -2.89 9.81 11.28
N LEU A 120 -3.28 9.13 12.37
CA LEU A 120 -2.47 9.03 13.58
C LEU A 120 -1.36 7.98 13.39
N PHE A 121 -0.13 8.41 13.65
CA PHE A 121 1.06 7.57 13.79
C PHE A 121 1.48 7.56 15.25
N PRO A 122 1.12 6.51 16.02
CA PRO A 122 1.59 6.36 17.40
C PRO A 122 3.06 5.91 17.39
N LYS A 123 3.89 6.52 18.25
CA LYS A 123 5.33 6.25 18.39
C LYS A 123 6.02 6.10 17.02
N PRO A 124 5.95 7.14 16.16
CA PRO A 124 6.45 7.07 14.79
C PRO A 124 7.93 6.71 14.78
N ARG A 125 8.32 5.90 13.80
CA ARG A 125 9.68 5.36 13.68
C ARG A 125 10.35 5.82 12.39
N TRP A 126 11.66 5.99 12.45
CA TRP A 126 12.53 6.15 11.30
C TRP A 126 13.49 4.97 11.22
N ASN A 127 13.30 4.11 10.22
CA ASN A 127 13.88 2.77 10.18
C ASN A 127 13.49 1.96 11.43
N LEU A 128 14.47 1.45 12.18
CA LEU A 128 14.26 0.59 13.35
C LEU A 128 14.08 1.38 14.66
N TYR A 129 14.29 2.70 14.66
CA TYR A 129 14.33 3.52 15.87
C TYR A 129 13.13 4.50 15.95
N PRO A 130 12.65 4.86 17.14
CA PRO A 130 11.73 5.98 17.31
C PRO A 130 12.26 7.24 16.64
N LEU A 131 11.38 7.98 15.97
CA LEU A 131 11.74 9.21 15.30
C LEU A 131 12.16 10.26 16.34
N SER A 132 13.36 10.82 16.14
CA SER A 132 13.89 11.91 16.97
C SER A 132 13.06 13.17 16.81
N TRP A 133 12.94 13.94 17.90
CA TRP A 133 12.24 15.21 17.92
C TRP A 133 12.81 16.24 16.93
N CYS A 134 14.12 16.19 16.70
CA CYS A 134 14.83 17.10 15.81
C CYS A 134 15.07 16.50 14.42
N TYR A 135 15.03 17.35 13.39
CA TYR A 135 15.23 16.93 12.01
C TYR A 135 16.70 16.55 11.76
N ASP A 136 17.63 17.37 12.26
CA ASP A 136 19.07 17.20 12.08
C ASP A 136 19.83 17.83 13.26
N GLY A 137 20.55 17.02 14.03
CA GLY A 137 21.16 17.44 15.30
C GLY A 137 20.12 18.04 16.24
N GLN A 138 20.38 19.28 16.69
CA GLN A 138 19.44 20.09 17.47
C GLN A 138 18.65 21.10 16.61
N LYS A 139 18.69 20.98 15.28
CA LYS A 139 18.03 21.90 14.35
C LYS A 139 16.71 21.32 13.85
N GLY A 140 15.74 22.21 13.64
CA GLY A 140 14.51 21.86 12.96
C GLY A 140 13.62 20.89 13.75
N CYS A 141 13.42 21.16 15.03
CA CYS A 141 12.70 20.26 15.91
C CYS A 141 11.18 20.45 15.88
N GLY A 142 10.45 19.41 16.26
CA GLY A 142 8.99 19.38 16.25
C GLY A 142 8.44 19.42 14.83
N LYS A 143 7.91 20.57 14.40
CA LYS A 143 7.15 20.71 13.14
C LYS A 143 7.93 20.24 11.92
N LYS A 144 9.21 20.61 11.79
CA LYS A 144 10.01 20.28 10.60
C LYS A 144 10.29 18.77 10.51
N ALA A 145 10.68 18.13 11.62
CA ALA A 145 10.86 16.68 11.69
C ALA A 145 9.54 15.93 11.44
N ALA A 146 8.44 16.37 12.06
CA ALA A 146 7.12 15.79 11.86
C ALA A 146 6.63 15.95 10.41
N TYR A 147 6.92 17.09 9.79
CA TYR A 147 6.58 17.35 8.39
C TYR A 147 7.36 16.46 7.45
N ALA A 148 8.67 16.34 7.63
CA ALA A 148 9.49 15.41 6.85
C ALA A 148 8.97 13.97 6.97
N PHE A 149 8.58 13.55 8.18
CA PHE A 149 7.96 12.24 8.40
C PHE A 149 6.63 12.10 7.65
N CYS A 150 5.70 13.05 7.77
CA CYS A 150 4.42 12.98 7.06
C CYS A 150 4.59 12.96 5.53
N ARG A 151 5.51 13.77 4.98
CA ARG A 151 5.85 13.76 3.55
C ARG A 151 6.40 12.41 3.11
N TYR A 152 7.28 11.81 3.90
CA TYR A 152 7.81 10.47 3.64
C TYR A 152 6.71 9.39 3.65
N GLN A 153 5.71 9.54 4.52
CA GLN A 153 4.54 8.65 4.58
C GLN A 153 3.49 8.92 3.48
N GLY A 154 3.70 9.94 2.63
CA GLY A 154 2.79 10.29 1.53
C GLY A 154 1.62 11.22 1.90
N TYR A 155 1.73 11.96 3.01
CA TYR A 155 0.77 12.97 3.45
C TYR A 155 1.29 14.38 3.15
N GLU A 156 0.41 15.36 3.01
CA GLU A 156 0.78 16.70 2.56
C GLU A 156 1.17 17.62 3.70
N VAL A 157 0.50 17.49 4.85
CA VAL A 157 0.64 18.39 6.00
C VAL A 157 0.69 17.63 7.33
N VAL A 158 1.14 18.32 8.38
CA VAL A 158 1.10 17.84 9.77
C VAL A 158 -0.04 18.56 10.48
N LYS A 159 -0.99 17.82 11.03
CA LYS A 159 -2.10 18.40 11.82
C LYS A 159 -1.67 18.67 13.26
N SER A 160 -1.08 17.67 13.91
CA SER A 160 -0.60 17.79 15.30
C SER A 160 0.46 16.75 15.64
N TYR A 161 1.18 16.94 16.72
CA TYR A 161 2.20 16.01 17.22
C TYR A 161 2.48 16.27 18.69
N ARG A 162 3.03 15.29 19.39
CA ARG A 162 3.46 15.42 20.79
C ARG A 162 4.85 14.86 21.00
N LYS A 163 5.67 15.60 21.76
CA LYS A 163 6.99 15.16 22.20
C LYS A 163 6.85 14.09 23.30
N GLY A 164 7.70 13.08 23.25
CA GLY A 164 7.88 12.07 24.29
C GLY A 164 9.36 11.85 24.60
N SER A 165 9.63 11.22 25.75
CA SER A 165 10.96 10.71 26.11
C SER A 165 11.10 9.26 25.63
N HIS A 166 12.24 8.94 25.05
CA HIS A 166 12.57 7.61 24.56
C HIS A 166 14.01 7.29 24.90
N TYR A 167 14.33 6.02 25.16
CA TYR A 167 15.72 5.63 25.46
C TYR A 167 16.65 5.71 24.23
N ALA A 168 16.09 5.64 23.03
CA ALA A 168 16.83 5.77 21.79
C ALA A 168 15.96 6.43 20.71
N THR A 169 16.55 7.35 19.94
CA THR A 169 15.88 7.98 18.80
C THR A 169 16.80 8.16 17.60
N LYS A 170 16.22 8.21 16.40
CA LYS A 170 16.95 8.46 15.16
C LYS A 170 16.35 9.63 14.39
N GLN A 171 17.20 10.52 13.92
CA GLN A 171 16.82 11.67 13.12
C GLN A 171 16.47 11.28 11.68
N ILE A 172 15.57 12.06 11.07
CA ILE A 172 15.11 11.83 9.69
C ILE A 172 15.97 12.56 8.65
N GLY A 173 16.52 13.72 9.00
CA GLY A 173 17.36 14.55 8.14
C GLY A 173 18.86 14.31 8.34
N GLY A 174 19.27 14.06 9.59
CA GLY A 174 20.62 13.61 9.94
C GLY A 174 20.62 12.12 10.28
N GLY A 175 21.68 11.38 9.94
CA GLY A 175 21.78 9.95 10.30
C GLY A 175 21.99 9.68 11.80
N TYR A 176 22.01 10.72 12.63
CA TYR A 176 22.39 10.67 14.03
C TYR A 176 21.42 9.85 14.89
N LEU A 177 22.00 9.07 15.79
CA LEU A 177 21.33 8.26 16.80
C LEU A 177 21.58 8.86 18.17
N CYS A 178 20.52 9.04 18.94
CA CYS A 178 20.58 9.39 20.35
C CYS A 178 20.34 8.13 21.19
N PHE A 179 21.12 7.95 22.24
CA PHE A 179 20.94 6.91 23.26
C PHE A 179 21.02 7.52 24.66
N GLY A 180 20.16 7.08 25.58
CA GLY A 180 20.11 7.55 26.96
C GLY A 180 18.73 8.05 27.39
N SER A 181 18.61 8.47 28.65
CA SER A 181 17.36 9.01 29.22
C SER A 181 16.91 10.33 28.59
N ASP A 182 17.86 11.08 28.03
CA ASP A 182 17.64 12.46 27.61
C ASP A 182 17.23 12.55 26.13
N CYS A 183 16.99 11.41 25.49
CA CYS A 183 16.62 11.37 24.09
C CYS A 183 15.12 11.68 23.91
N GLU A 184 14.87 12.69 23.08
CA GLU A 184 13.52 13.15 22.78
C GLU A 184 13.06 12.65 21.42
N GLY A 185 11.80 12.24 21.37
CA GLY A 185 11.14 11.75 20.17
C GLY A 185 9.67 12.17 20.12
N PHE A 186 8.91 11.52 19.25
CA PHE A 186 7.48 11.75 19.15
C PHE A 186 6.69 10.62 19.81
N ASP A 187 5.78 11.01 20.69
CA ASP A 187 4.73 10.12 21.20
C ASP A 187 3.72 9.78 20.10
N TYR A 188 3.36 10.79 19.31
CA TYR A 188 2.53 10.65 18.13
C TYR A 188 2.73 11.79 17.14
N ILE A 189 2.39 11.52 15.88
CA ILE A 189 2.19 12.51 14.82
C ILE A 189 0.86 12.23 14.13
N ILE A 190 0.04 13.26 13.92
CA ILE A 190 -1.15 13.20 13.07
C ILE A 190 -0.81 13.89 11.75
N CYS A 191 -0.73 13.10 10.69
CA CYS A 191 -0.55 13.61 9.33
C CYS A 191 -1.90 13.84 8.67
N LYS A 192 -1.97 14.80 7.75
CA LYS A 192 -3.17 15.06 6.97
C LYS A 192 -2.86 15.11 5.48
N ARG A 193 -3.75 14.53 4.68
CA ARG A 193 -3.69 14.55 3.22
C ARG A 193 -4.27 15.84 2.66
#